data_AF-A0AAD7NF82-F1
#
_entry.id   AF-A0AAD7NF82-F1
#
_cell.length_a   1.000
_cell.length_b   1.000
_cell.length_c   1.000
_cell.angle_alpha   90.00
_cell.angle_beta   90.00
_cell.angle_gamma   90.00
#
_symmetry.space_group_name_H-M   'P 1'
#
loop_
_entity.id
_entity.type
_entity.pdbx_description
1 polymer ?
#
loop_
_entity_poly.entity_id
_entity_poly.type
_entity_poly.pdbx_seq_one_letter_code
_entity_poly.pdbx_strand_id
1 'polypeptide(L)'
;MWMFDRSVQTIARIPFSDGALSPEQTDINEKIKLYDAMCALCRPGDEVRGIPFRRVGAHQPQVTLPPVDAVLSKEREKLIAGLEATNPPSILSRSEQDTLFGRLSVLLSVATGAYTMRAKRHNVPVYEAESRHDWDTLLYHFYQDTEILSPYVMLEHTIHYPRNDLADNLVLAEDPESKQKIAAALFSRYCNAGTLCQAALSSSAPLGIPVYDLAQSAVNQANAMQGIFVRLYLTDPDALKKVVTGRSDSEPADGKCDAILFMSIPDKAYLTNNVGIIRYGDISNPSPPDSASGDDTAPDQGAVAGPKTPSAKPPSGKGQKSTPGSTEEIPLHVLRINDKQLENPFAAATPEPPPVPQNGLPALDLTLFKGHLLLPHVTAEYKKHAHSESKALNQGRVYLISVVSFYAALGIVDRPFYSLVTAGNRGAILMAWKSTKEKITDNREPQIYIMERNVCMMDISNPLEAFHFATVLIRLREDQKTLREEVIKKLGPDFDVEKLARWRKLAQPSKADVKKEAAAAKKKEPSAQGKKSTAGADGASDHTHH
;
A
#
# COMPACT_ATOMS: atom_id res chain seq x y z
N MET A 1 13.67 -8.94 -0.29
CA MET A 1 14.81 -8.26 -0.94
C MET A 1 14.44 -6.91 -1.55
N TRP A 2 13.36 -6.78 -2.35
CA TRP A 2 12.96 -5.48 -2.96
C TRP A 2 12.95 -4.28 -2.00
N MET A 3 12.38 -4.45 -0.80
CA MET A 3 12.36 -3.43 0.26
C MET A 3 13.77 -3.08 0.77
N PHE A 4 14.63 -4.08 0.95
CA PHE A 4 16.00 -3.88 1.45
C PHE A 4 16.87 -3.12 0.46
N ASP A 5 16.70 -3.36 -0.83
CA ASP A 5 17.42 -2.63 -1.88
C ASP A 5 17.12 -1.11 -1.84
N ARG A 6 16.05 -0.70 -1.14
CA ARG A 6 15.60 0.69 -0.97
C ARG A 6 15.73 1.20 0.47
N SER A 7 16.57 0.55 1.28
CA SER A 7 16.77 0.92 2.69
C SER A 7 15.47 0.92 3.50
N VAL A 8 14.58 -0.05 3.23
CA VAL A 8 13.31 -0.21 3.95
C VAL A 8 13.41 -1.36 4.95
N GLN A 9 12.96 -1.13 6.18
CA GLN A 9 12.87 -2.13 7.23
C GLN A 9 11.45 -2.25 7.78
N THR A 10 10.98 -3.48 7.89
CA THR A 10 9.69 -3.81 8.48
C THR A 10 9.81 -3.89 9.99
N ILE A 11 8.86 -3.32 10.72
CA ILE A 11 8.77 -3.39 12.17
C ILE A 11 7.38 -3.85 12.62
N ALA A 12 7.30 -4.28 13.88
CA ALA A 12 6.03 -4.56 14.53
C ALA A 12 5.61 -3.39 15.41
N ARG A 13 4.29 -3.21 15.57
CA ARG A 13 3.70 -2.32 16.58
C ARG A 13 3.87 -2.92 17.97
N ILE A 14 5.12 -2.97 18.45
CA ILE A 14 5.51 -3.50 19.76
C ILE A 14 6.48 -2.48 20.35
N PRO A 15 6.11 -1.78 21.42
CA PRO A 15 6.99 -0.81 22.04
C PRO A 15 8.19 -1.51 22.69
N PHE A 16 9.36 -0.92 22.56
CA PHE A 16 10.54 -1.35 23.31
C PHE A 16 10.38 -0.97 24.78
N SER A 17 10.75 -1.89 25.68
CA SER A 17 10.64 -1.73 27.13
C SER A 17 11.49 -0.56 27.67
N ASP A 18 11.03 0.06 28.76
CA ASP A 18 11.70 1.22 29.37
C ASP A 18 13.12 0.86 29.85
N GLY A 19 14.11 1.62 29.37
CA GLY A 19 15.55 1.47 29.58
C GLY A 19 16.32 2.54 28.78
N ALA A 20 17.65 2.43 28.70
CA ALA A 20 18.44 3.29 27.80
C ALA A 20 18.18 2.89 26.34
N LEU A 21 17.14 3.47 25.74
CA LEU A 21 16.76 3.23 24.35
C LEU A 21 17.74 3.90 23.38
N SER A 22 18.01 3.23 22.27
CA SER A 22 18.71 3.89 21.15
C SER A 22 17.84 5.01 20.55
N PRO A 23 18.42 6.00 19.84
CA PRO A 23 17.65 7.02 19.13
C PRO A 23 16.62 6.43 18.16
N GLU A 24 16.97 5.31 17.53
CA GLU A 24 16.09 4.55 16.63
C GLU A 24 14.92 3.90 17.37
N GLN A 25 15.18 3.20 18.49
CA GLN A 25 14.11 2.64 19.32
C GLN A 25 13.18 3.72 19.86
N THR A 26 13.74 4.89 20.19
CA THR A 26 12.98 6.06 20.63
C THR A 26 12.05 6.56 19.52
N ASP A 27 12.55 6.76 18.30
CA ASP A 27 11.72 7.17 17.15
C ASP A 27 10.63 6.12 16.85
N ILE A 28 10.96 4.83 16.87
CA ILE A 28 9.96 3.77 16.68
C ILE A 28 8.89 3.82 17.77
N ASN A 29 9.25 3.97 19.03
CA ASN A 29 8.29 4.10 20.13
C ASN A 29 7.41 5.36 19.98
N GLU A 30 7.98 6.49 19.55
CA GLU A 30 7.21 7.71 19.24
C GLU A 30 6.20 7.46 18.11
N LYS A 31 6.60 6.73 17.06
CA LYS A 31 5.75 6.43 15.90
C LYS A 31 4.67 5.41 16.23
N ILE A 32 4.94 4.45 17.12
CA ILE A 32 3.91 3.58 17.71
C ILE A 32 2.90 4.40 18.49
N LYS A 33 3.32 5.36 19.33
CA LYS A 33 2.38 6.24 20.05
C LYS A 33 1.51 7.07 19.10
N LEU A 34 2.10 7.61 18.03
CA LEU A 34 1.35 8.34 16.99
C LEU A 34 0.37 7.43 16.26
N TYR A 35 0.78 6.21 15.92
CA TYR A 35 -0.09 5.21 15.31
C TYR A 35 -1.27 4.86 16.23
N ASP A 36 -1.00 4.64 17.50
CA ASP A 36 -1.99 4.28 18.52
C ASP A 36 -2.99 5.40 18.74
N ALA A 37 -2.52 6.65 18.78
CA ALA A 37 -3.39 7.81 18.86
C ALA A 37 -4.27 7.96 17.62
N MET A 38 -3.69 7.82 16.42
CA MET A 38 -4.42 7.87 15.14
C MET A 38 -5.51 6.80 15.09
N CYS A 39 -5.16 5.56 15.46
CA CYS A 39 -6.03 4.40 15.44
C CYS A 39 -6.79 4.17 16.75
N ALA A 40 -6.88 5.14 17.67
CA ALA A 40 -7.60 4.94 18.93
C ALA A 40 -9.12 4.90 18.70
N LEU A 41 -9.81 3.92 19.28
CA LEU A 41 -11.28 3.92 19.32
C LEU A 41 -11.77 5.09 20.19
N CYS A 42 -12.82 5.77 19.73
CA CYS A 42 -13.41 6.91 20.42
C CYS A 42 -14.81 6.63 20.93
N ARG A 43 -15.15 7.25 22.06
CA ARG A 43 -16.52 7.38 22.52
C ARG A 43 -17.16 8.64 21.91
N PRO A 44 -18.47 8.59 21.58
CA PRO A 44 -19.28 9.78 21.41
C PRO A 44 -19.09 10.74 22.60
N GLY A 45 -19.03 12.04 22.36
CA GLY A 45 -19.06 13.02 23.44
C GLY A 45 -20.46 13.16 24.03
N ASP A 46 -20.57 13.84 25.18
CA ASP A 46 -21.82 13.97 25.94
C ASP A 46 -22.83 14.96 25.33
N GLU A 47 -22.58 15.49 24.12
CA GLU A 47 -23.48 16.40 23.39
C GLU A 47 -23.36 16.25 21.86
N VAL A 48 -24.48 16.02 21.15
CA VAL A 48 -24.56 16.12 19.68
C VAL A 48 -25.46 17.31 19.32
N ARG A 49 -24.99 18.24 18.49
CA ARG A 49 -25.74 19.45 18.06
C ARG A 49 -26.41 20.27 19.17
N GLY A 50 -25.83 20.30 20.37
CA GLY A 50 -26.34 21.08 21.51
C GLY A 50 -27.50 20.40 22.24
N ILE A 51 -27.79 19.16 21.89
CA ILE A 51 -28.71 18.29 22.63
C ILE A 51 -27.86 17.52 23.65
N PRO A 52 -27.98 17.83 24.96
CA PRO A 52 -27.27 17.09 25.98
C PRO A 52 -27.75 15.64 26.01
N PHE A 53 -26.82 14.71 26.21
CA PHE A 53 -27.17 13.30 26.37
C PHE A 53 -28.00 13.14 27.64
N ARG A 54 -29.07 12.34 27.55
CA ARG A 54 -29.96 12.09 28.69
C ARG A 54 -29.24 11.18 29.68
N ARG A 55 -28.68 11.72 30.77
CA ARG A 55 -28.29 10.91 31.94
C ARG A 55 -29.56 10.40 32.62
N VAL A 56 -29.88 9.13 32.43
CA VAL A 56 -30.94 8.47 33.20
C VAL A 56 -30.30 7.91 34.47
N GLY A 57 -30.17 8.73 35.52
CA GLY A 57 -29.76 8.30 36.86
C GLY A 57 -28.25 8.23 37.15
N ALA A 58 -27.91 7.61 38.29
CA ALA A 58 -26.56 7.53 38.86
C ALA A 58 -25.68 6.39 38.28
N HIS A 59 -26.04 5.85 37.13
CA HIS A 59 -25.30 4.78 36.44
C HIS A 59 -24.83 5.30 35.07
N GLN A 60 -23.78 4.66 34.52
CA GLN A 60 -22.93 5.14 33.41
C GLN A 60 -23.67 5.89 32.28
N PRO A 61 -23.03 6.91 31.66
CA PRO A 61 -23.65 7.66 30.56
C PRO A 61 -24.04 6.72 29.42
N GLN A 62 -25.34 6.65 29.12
CA GLN A 62 -25.89 5.78 28.09
C GLN A 62 -25.54 6.36 26.71
N VAL A 63 -24.96 5.56 25.82
CA VAL A 63 -24.54 6.02 24.50
C VAL A 63 -25.78 6.26 23.64
N THR A 64 -26.09 7.52 23.35
CA THR A 64 -27.22 7.90 22.50
C THR A 64 -26.74 8.32 21.11
N LEU A 65 -27.09 7.56 20.08
CA LEU A 65 -26.82 7.92 18.68
C LEU A 65 -28.06 8.54 18.02
N PRO A 66 -27.91 9.36 16.95
CA PRO A 66 -29.06 9.84 16.18
C PRO A 66 -29.99 8.70 15.70
N PRO A 67 -31.27 8.97 15.46
CA PRO A 67 -32.16 7.99 14.82
C PRO A 67 -31.68 7.69 13.39
N VAL A 68 -31.95 6.47 12.94
CA VAL A 68 -31.68 5.98 11.59
C VAL A 68 -32.93 5.29 11.05
N ASP A 69 -32.94 4.97 9.76
CA ASP A 69 -34.03 4.21 9.14
C ASP A 69 -34.28 2.89 9.88
N ALA A 70 -35.54 2.47 9.94
CA ALA A 70 -35.95 1.28 10.68
C ALA A 70 -35.17 0.01 10.29
N VAL A 71 -34.73 -0.07 9.03
CA VAL A 71 -33.92 -1.18 8.50
C VAL A 71 -32.50 -1.24 9.09
N LEU A 72 -31.97 -0.10 9.57
CA LEU A 72 -30.64 0.03 10.17
C LEU A 72 -30.67 0.06 11.70
N SER A 73 -31.85 0.09 12.33
CA SER A 73 -32.02 0.15 13.79
C SER A 73 -31.24 -0.95 14.52
N LYS A 74 -31.26 -2.18 13.98
CA LYS A 74 -30.54 -3.32 14.56
C LYS A 74 -29.02 -3.10 14.56
N GLU A 75 -28.45 -2.56 13.49
CA GLU A 75 -27.01 -2.29 13.45
C GLU A 75 -26.63 -1.10 14.33
N ARG A 76 -27.50 -0.10 14.44
CA ARG A 76 -27.33 1.00 15.40
C ARG A 76 -27.29 0.49 16.84
N GLU A 77 -28.17 -0.43 17.20
CA GLU A 77 -28.19 -1.05 18.53
C GLU A 77 -26.92 -1.87 18.80
N LYS A 78 -26.43 -2.61 17.81
CA LYS A 78 -25.13 -3.31 17.92
C LYS A 78 -23.97 -2.35 18.13
N LEU A 79 -23.95 -1.21 17.42
CA LEU A 79 -22.93 -0.18 17.60
C LEU A 79 -22.97 0.40 19.02
N ILE A 80 -24.16 0.73 19.53
CA ILE A 80 -24.34 1.23 20.90
C ILE A 80 -23.81 0.21 21.91
N ALA A 81 -24.25 -1.04 21.81
CA ALA A 81 -23.80 -2.11 22.71
C ALA A 81 -22.27 -2.32 22.64
N GLY A 82 -21.68 -2.24 21.45
CA GLY A 82 -20.23 -2.34 21.26
C GLY A 82 -19.45 -1.18 21.91
N LEU A 83 -19.95 0.05 21.77
CA LEU A 83 -19.35 1.24 22.40
C LEU A 83 -19.46 1.18 23.92
N GLU A 84 -20.59 0.74 24.46
CA GLU A 84 -20.80 0.57 25.91
C GLU A 84 -19.91 -0.54 26.49
N ALA A 85 -19.76 -1.66 25.77
CA ALA A 85 -18.92 -2.78 26.21
C ALA A 85 -17.42 -2.46 26.19
N THR A 86 -16.97 -1.64 25.24
CA THR A 86 -15.54 -1.28 25.10
C THR A 86 -15.12 -0.08 25.95
N ASN A 87 -16.07 0.81 26.29
CA ASN A 87 -15.84 2.06 27.02
C ASN A 87 -14.56 2.82 26.57
N PRO A 88 -14.53 3.34 25.32
CA PRO A 88 -13.32 3.89 24.75
C PRO A 88 -12.79 5.10 25.53
N PRO A 89 -11.46 5.21 25.72
CA PRO A 89 -10.88 6.25 26.58
C PRO A 89 -10.85 7.64 25.94
N SER A 90 -10.87 7.72 24.61
CA SER A 90 -10.79 8.98 23.86
C SER A 90 -12.17 9.46 23.43
N ILE A 91 -12.41 10.77 23.40
CA ILE A 91 -13.71 11.36 23.05
C ILE A 91 -13.60 12.02 21.67
N LEU A 92 -14.59 11.82 20.82
CA LEU A 92 -14.70 12.57 19.56
C LEU A 92 -14.89 14.07 19.85
N SER A 93 -14.13 14.93 19.18
CA SER A 93 -14.40 16.36 19.11
C SER A 93 -15.76 16.64 18.48
N ARG A 94 -16.26 17.87 18.64
CA ARG A 94 -17.58 18.20 18.12
C ARG A 94 -17.66 18.12 16.59
N SER A 95 -16.61 18.55 15.90
CA SER A 95 -16.53 18.47 14.42
C SER A 95 -16.53 17.02 13.93
N GLU A 96 -15.78 16.14 14.61
CA GLU A 96 -15.75 14.71 14.31
C GLU A 96 -17.12 14.06 14.53
N GLN A 97 -17.79 14.40 15.65
CA GLN A 97 -19.15 13.92 15.94
C GLN A 97 -20.15 14.36 14.89
N ASP A 98 -20.15 15.64 14.50
CA ASP A 98 -21.10 16.17 13.52
C ASP A 98 -20.90 15.49 12.14
N THR A 99 -19.64 15.23 11.77
CA THR A 99 -19.27 14.50 10.55
C THR A 99 -19.73 13.04 10.60
N LEU A 100 -19.46 12.36 11.71
CA LEU A 100 -19.73 10.93 11.84
C LEU A 100 -21.23 10.65 11.98
N PHE A 101 -21.90 11.41 12.84
CA PHE A 101 -23.34 11.25 13.11
C PHE A 101 -24.23 11.78 12.01
N GLY A 102 -23.78 12.80 11.25
CA GLY A 102 -24.46 13.23 10.04
C GLY A 102 -24.51 12.16 8.95
N ARG A 103 -23.66 11.13 9.04
CA ARG A 103 -23.52 10.05 8.05
C ARG A 103 -23.69 8.66 8.65
N LEU A 104 -24.33 8.57 9.82
CA LEU A 104 -24.48 7.32 10.56
C LEU A 104 -25.19 6.24 9.72
N SER A 105 -26.23 6.59 8.96
CA SER A 105 -26.92 5.63 8.09
C SER A 105 -26.00 5.02 7.02
N VAL A 106 -25.06 5.80 6.48
CA VAL A 106 -24.07 5.29 5.49
C VAL A 106 -23.14 4.28 6.15
N LEU A 107 -22.58 4.62 7.32
CA LEU A 107 -21.72 3.73 8.09
C LEU A 107 -22.41 2.40 8.42
N LEU A 108 -23.66 2.45 8.89
CA LEU A 108 -24.42 1.26 9.23
C LEU A 108 -24.83 0.46 7.98
N SER A 109 -25.10 1.14 6.86
CA SER A 109 -25.36 0.50 5.57
C SER A 109 -24.14 -0.30 5.09
N VAL A 110 -22.93 0.26 5.22
CA VAL A 110 -21.68 -0.46 4.96
C VAL A 110 -21.55 -1.66 5.90
N ALA A 111 -21.84 -1.51 7.19
CA ALA A 111 -21.76 -2.62 8.14
C ALA A 111 -22.73 -3.77 7.83
N THR A 112 -23.93 -3.48 7.30
CA THR A 112 -24.83 -4.53 6.78
C THR A 112 -24.31 -5.22 5.51
N GLY A 113 -23.22 -4.72 4.92
CA GLY A 113 -22.77 -5.07 3.58
C GLY A 113 -23.87 -4.80 2.56
N ALA A 114 -24.60 -3.69 2.69
CA ALA A 114 -25.82 -3.43 1.90
C ALA A 114 -25.56 -3.57 0.39
N TYR A 115 -24.37 -3.16 -0.06
CA TYR A 115 -23.95 -3.32 -1.44
C TYR A 115 -23.74 -4.80 -1.81
N THR A 116 -22.92 -5.49 -1.04
CA THR A 116 -22.62 -6.93 -1.19
C THR A 116 -23.89 -7.80 -1.12
N MET A 117 -24.82 -7.46 -0.20
CA MET A 117 -26.11 -8.11 -0.02
C MET A 117 -27.08 -7.82 -1.18
N ARG A 118 -27.07 -6.59 -1.72
CA ARG A 118 -27.86 -6.23 -2.91
C ARG A 118 -27.39 -7.02 -4.13
N ALA A 119 -26.09 -7.08 -4.39
CA ALA A 119 -25.55 -7.86 -5.49
C ALA A 119 -25.91 -9.35 -5.39
N LYS A 120 -25.76 -9.93 -4.19
CA LYS A 120 -26.15 -11.32 -3.90
C LYS A 120 -27.66 -11.57 -4.08
N ARG A 121 -28.53 -10.63 -3.69
CA ARG A 121 -30.00 -10.72 -3.91
C ARG A 121 -30.39 -10.70 -5.38
N HIS A 122 -29.60 -10.05 -6.23
CA HIS A 122 -29.82 -10.02 -7.68
C HIS A 122 -29.12 -11.17 -8.41
N ASN A 123 -28.62 -12.19 -7.71
CA ASN A 123 -27.80 -13.29 -8.26
C ASN A 123 -26.61 -12.78 -9.10
N VAL A 124 -26.09 -11.59 -8.78
CA VAL A 124 -24.86 -11.08 -9.35
C VAL A 124 -23.70 -11.75 -8.59
N PRO A 125 -22.71 -12.33 -9.27
CA PRO A 125 -21.58 -12.94 -8.59
C PRO A 125 -20.79 -11.87 -7.82
N VAL A 126 -20.51 -12.12 -6.53
CA VAL A 126 -19.76 -11.17 -5.70
C VAL A 126 -18.28 -11.17 -6.09
N TYR A 127 -17.91 -10.25 -6.98
CA TYR A 127 -16.53 -10.05 -7.43
C TYR A 127 -15.73 -9.12 -6.49
N GLU A 128 -14.42 -9.01 -6.71
CA GLU A 128 -13.52 -8.08 -5.99
C GLU A 128 -14.06 -6.65 -5.91
N ALA A 129 -14.70 -6.22 -7.01
CA ALA A 129 -15.33 -4.92 -7.13
C ALA A 129 -16.41 -4.69 -6.06
N GLU A 130 -17.07 -5.73 -5.57
CA GLU A 130 -18.22 -5.61 -4.67
C GLU A 130 -17.83 -5.36 -3.22
N SER A 131 -16.85 -6.08 -2.68
CA SER A 131 -16.30 -5.80 -1.34
C SER A 131 -15.57 -4.45 -1.27
N ARG A 132 -15.04 -3.99 -2.41
CA ARG A 132 -14.41 -2.69 -2.54
C ARG A 132 -15.41 -1.55 -2.35
N HIS A 133 -16.65 -1.68 -2.82
CA HIS A 133 -17.62 -0.59 -2.74
C HIS A 133 -17.91 -0.17 -1.30
N ASP A 134 -17.92 -1.12 -0.36
CA ASP A 134 -18.11 -0.86 1.06
C ASP A 134 -16.93 -0.04 1.63
N TRP A 135 -15.68 -0.36 1.25
CA TRP A 135 -14.49 0.45 1.61
C TRP A 135 -14.49 1.82 0.95
N ASP A 136 -14.69 1.89 -0.36
CA ASP A 136 -14.73 3.15 -1.12
C ASP A 136 -15.80 4.08 -0.56
N THR A 137 -16.97 3.56 -0.19
CA THR A 137 -18.05 4.32 0.47
C THR A 137 -17.54 4.97 1.76
N LEU A 138 -16.83 4.22 2.63
CA LEU A 138 -16.24 4.82 3.83
C LEU A 138 -15.21 5.89 3.49
N LEU A 139 -14.32 5.64 2.52
CA LEU A 139 -13.32 6.61 2.07
C LEU A 139 -13.98 7.93 1.61
N TYR A 140 -14.97 7.85 0.71
CA TYR A 140 -15.67 9.03 0.19
C TYR A 140 -16.46 9.78 1.27
N HIS A 141 -17.11 9.08 2.19
CA HIS A 141 -18.00 9.75 3.14
C HIS A 141 -17.29 10.29 4.38
N PHE A 142 -16.14 9.73 4.77
CA PHE A 142 -15.47 10.11 6.03
C PHE A 142 -14.13 10.81 5.85
N TYR A 143 -13.48 10.74 4.69
CA TYR A 143 -12.27 11.53 4.41
C TYR A 143 -12.60 12.92 3.83
N GLN A 144 -13.33 13.76 4.56
CA GLN A 144 -13.75 15.08 4.08
C GLN A 144 -14.00 16.08 5.22
N ASP A 145 -14.11 17.36 4.87
CA ASP A 145 -14.36 18.45 5.82
C ASP A 145 -15.85 18.80 5.97
N THR A 146 -16.57 19.09 4.87
CA THR A 146 -17.94 19.64 4.95
C THR A 146 -18.90 19.18 3.85
N GLU A 147 -18.42 18.47 2.82
CA GLU A 147 -19.23 18.07 1.67
C GLU A 147 -20.02 16.78 1.95
N ILE A 148 -20.95 16.40 1.07
CA ILE A 148 -21.69 15.13 1.21
C ILE A 148 -20.77 13.94 0.87
N LEU A 149 -19.95 14.11 -0.18
CA LEU A 149 -18.95 13.17 -0.67
C LEU A 149 -17.60 13.87 -0.78
N SER A 150 -16.53 13.15 -0.44
CA SER A 150 -15.17 13.67 -0.53
C SER A 150 -14.73 13.81 -1.99
N PRO A 151 -14.27 15.00 -2.43
CA PRO A 151 -13.62 15.14 -3.71
C PRO A 151 -12.13 14.72 -3.64
N TYR A 152 -11.67 14.19 -2.51
CA TYR A 152 -10.25 13.90 -2.23
C TYR A 152 -9.92 12.41 -2.33
N VAL A 153 -10.74 11.63 -3.03
CA VAL A 153 -10.55 10.19 -3.25
C VAL A 153 -10.44 9.93 -4.75
N MET A 154 -9.31 9.40 -5.18
CA MET A 154 -9.02 8.99 -6.55
C MET A 154 -9.00 7.47 -6.65
N LEU A 155 -9.86 6.89 -7.48
CA LEU A 155 -9.90 5.44 -7.70
C LEU A 155 -9.08 5.05 -8.92
N GLU A 156 -8.38 3.92 -8.89
CA GLU A 156 -7.68 3.34 -10.05
C GLU A 156 -6.61 4.25 -10.66
N HIS A 157 -5.73 4.81 -9.83
CA HIS A 157 -4.71 5.78 -10.28
C HIS A 157 -3.30 5.20 -10.28
N THR A 158 -2.50 5.62 -11.26
CA THR A 158 -1.10 5.22 -11.38
C THR A 158 -0.24 5.92 -10.32
N ILE A 159 0.59 5.13 -9.64
CA ILE A 159 1.58 5.58 -8.67
C ILE A 159 2.98 5.25 -9.17
N HIS A 160 3.88 6.23 -9.18
CA HIS A 160 5.27 6.01 -9.58
C HIS A 160 6.09 5.34 -8.48
N TYR A 161 6.92 4.38 -8.85
CA TYR A 161 7.77 3.66 -7.91
C TYR A 161 9.10 4.38 -7.67
N PRO A 162 9.68 4.23 -6.46
CA PRO A 162 10.92 4.87 -6.12
C PRO A 162 12.11 4.17 -6.78
N ARG A 163 13.14 4.97 -7.02
CA ARG A 163 14.46 4.56 -7.45
C ARG A 163 15.08 3.53 -6.50
N ASN A 164 15.94 2.67 -7.02
CA ASN A 164 16.68 1.69 -6.25
C ASN A 164 18.11 2.20 -5.99
N ASP A 165 18.29 2.92 -4.88
CA ASP A 165 19.55 3.57 -4.52
C ASP A 165 20.71 2.56 -4.39
N LEU A 166 20.42 1.33 -3.93
CA LEU A 166 21.45 0.30 -3.86
C LEU A 166 21.93 -0.13 -5.25
N ALA A 167 21.02 -0.27 -6.22
CA ALA A 167 21.40 -0.61 -7.58
C ALA A 167 22.28 0.49 -8.18
N ASP A 168 21.98 1.76 -7.94
CA ASP A 168 22.81 2.88 -8.38
C ASP A 168 24.21 2.82 -7.77
N ASN A 169 24.28 2.69 -6.45
CA ASN A 169 25.55 2.63 -5.73
C ASN A 169 26.42 1.46 -6.20
N LEU A 170 25.83 0.28 -6.41
CA LEU A 170 26.56 -0.90 -6.92
C LEU A 170 27.00 -0.75 -8.38
N VAL A 171 26.25 0.00 -9.19
CA VAL A 171 26.62 0.27 -10.58
C VAL A 171 27.77 1.27 -10.65
N LEU A 172 27.70 2.35 -9.85
CA LEU A 172 28.70 3.42 -9.79
C LEU A 172 29.97 3.05 -9.03
N ALA A 173 29.94 2.04 -8.15
CA ALA A 173 31.13 1.55 -7.46
C ALA A 173 32.06 0.78 -8.41
N GLU A 174 33.03 1.50 -8.97
CA GLU A 174 34.06 0.94 -9.86
C GLU A 174 35.24 0.35 -9.09
N ASP A 175 35.63 0.97 -7.97
CA ASP A 175 36.79 0.57 -7.18
C ASP A 175 36.43 -0.39 -6.02
N PRO A 176 37.39 -1.23 -5.55
CA PRO A 176 37.15 -2.18 -4.47
C PRO A 176 36.75 -1.54 -3.13
N GLU A 177 37.24 -0.34 -2.82
CA GLU A 177 36.97 0.34 -1.55
C GLU A 177 35.50 0.78 -1.49
N SER A 178 34.99 1.39 -2.57
CA SER A 178 33.58 1.77 -2.70
C SER A 178 32.64 0.56 -2.59
N LYS A 179 32.98 -0.56 -3.25
CA LYS A 179 32.22 -1.81 -3.14
C LYS A 179 32.20 -2.33 -1.70
N GLN A 180 33.35 -2.29 -1.01
CA GLN A 180 33.46 -2.73 0.38
C GLN A 180 32.67 -1.82 1.33
N LYS A 181 32.67 -0.50 1.12
CA LYS A 181 31.85 0.46 1.90
C LYS A 181 30.36 0.18 1.76
N ILE A 182 29.87 -0.05 0.55
CA ILE A 182 28.46 -0.40 0.29
C ILE A 182 28.11 -1.70 1.01
N ALA A 183 28.97 -2.72 0.91
CA ALA A 183 28.74 -3.99 1.57
C ALA A 183 28.74 -3.90 3.09
N ALA A 184 29.66 -3.12 3.68
CA ALA A 184 29.72 -2.87 5.11
C ALA A 184 28.45 -2.14 5.60
N ALA A 185 27.99 -1.12 4.86
CA ALA A 185 26.74 -0.42 5.16
C ALA A 185 25.53 -1.37 5.11
N LEU A 186 25.43 -2.21 4.07
CA LEU A 186 24.38 -3.22 3.98
C LEU A 186 24.43 -4.25 5.11
N PHE A 187 25.62 -4.77 5.42
CA PHE A 187 25.79 -5.73 6.51
C PHE A 187 25.36 -5.13 7.86
N SER A 188 25.78 -3.89 8.13
CA SER A 188 25.37 -3.14 9.32
C SER A 188 23.84 -3.02 9.41
N ARG A 189 23.16 -2.70 8.30
CA ARG A 189 21.69 -2.65 8.23
C ARG A 189 21.04 -4.00 8.54
N TYR A 190 21.57 -5.10 8.01
CA TYR A 190 21.02 -6.43 8.30
C TYR A 190 21.17 -6.82 9.77
N CYS A 191 22.33 -6.55 10.37
CA CYS A 191 22.56 -6.76 11.79
C CYS A 191 21.62 -5.90 12.63
N ASN A 192 21.44 -4.62 12.26
CA ASN A 192 20.56 -3.70 12.96
C ASN A 192 19.10 -4.16 12.93
N ALA A 193 18.63 -4.61 11.77
CA ALA A 193 17.28 -5.16 11.63
C ALA A 193 17.05 -6.38 12.54
N GLY A 194 18.02 -7.28 12.62
CA GLY A 194 17.99 -8.41 13.55
C GLY A 194 17.92 -7.97 15.01
N THR A 195 18.79 -7.03 15.41
CA THR A 195 18.82 -6.48 16.78
C THR A 195 17.50 -5.83 17.17
N LEU A 196 16.90 -5.02 16.29
CA LEU A 196 15.60 -4.40 16.56
C LEU A 196 14.48 -5.43 16.69
N CYS A 197 14.39 -6.41 15.78
CA CYS A 197 13.38 -7.46 15.88
C CYS A 197 13.56 -8.28 17.16
N GLN A 198 14.81 -8.55 17.56
CA GLN A 198 15.11 -9.28 18.79
C GLN A 198 14.72 -8.50 20.04
N ALA A 199 14.99 -7.18 20.07
CA ALA A 199 14.58 -6.31 21.16
C ALA A 199 13.04 -6.24 21.26
N ALA A 200 12.33 -6.15 20.13
CA ALA A 200 10.87 -6.16 20.12
C ALA A 200 10.28 -7.49 20.62
N LEU A 201 10.91 -8.62 20.26
CA LEU A 201 10.53 -9.95 20.77
C LEU A 201 10.70 -10.06 22.29
N SER A 202 11.77 -9.49 22.85
CA SER A 202 11.94 -9.44 24.31
C SER A 202 10.83 -8.62 24.99
N SER A 203 10.31 -7.59 24.34
CA SER A 203 9.21 -6.76 24.83
C SER A 203 7.82 -7.32 24.54
N SER A 204 7.68 -8.38 23.74
CA SER A 204 6.37 -8.89 23.30
C SER A 204 5.73 -9.87 24.28
N ALA A 205 6.50 -10.47 25.20
CA ALA A 205 5.99 -11.50 26.11
C ALA A 205 4.76 -11.07 26.95
N PRO A 206 4.69 -9.83 27.48
CA PRO A 206 3.51 -9.36 28.22
C PRO A 206 2.28 -9.11 27.34
N LEU A 207 2.43 -9.03 26.01
CA LEU A 207 1.36 -8.70 25.06
C LEU A 207 0.58 -9.94 24.58
N GLY A 208 0.99 -11.14 25.02
CA GLY A 208 0.33 -12.41 24.74
C GLY A 208 0.98 -13.20 23.60
N ILE A 209 0.59 -14.48 23.54
CA ILE A 209 1.17 -15.47 22.61
C ILE A 209 1.07 -15.04 21.13
N PRO A 210 -0.08 -14.52 20.62
CA PRO A 210 -0.17 -14.13 19.22
C PRO A 210 0.83 -13.02 18.83
N VAL A 211 1.06 -12.06 19.74
CA VAL A 211 2.02 -10.96 19.51
C VAL A 211 3.45 -11.46 19.56
N TYR A 212 3.75 -12.39 20.48
CA TYR A 212 5.04 -13.08 20.55
C TYR A 212 5.36 -13.85 19.27
N ASP A 213 4.42 -14.63 18.73
CA ASP A 213 4.62 -15.39 17.49
C ASP A 213 4.90 -14.46 16.29
N LEU A 214 4.20 -13.32 16.22
CA LEU A 214 4.45 -12.29 15.20
C LEU A 214 5.84 -11.67 15.32
N ALA A 215 6.31 -11.40 16.55
CA ALA A 215 7.65 -10.89 16.80
C ALA A 215 8.73 -11.93 16.45
N GLN A 216 8.51 -13.21 16.78
CA GLN A 216 9.41 -14.31 16.43
C GLN A 216 9.50 -14.50 14.91
N SER A 217 8.37 -14.39 14.21
CA SER A 217 8.33 -14.39 12.74
C SER A 217 9.16 -13.26 12.14
N ALA A 218 9.15 -12.06 12.76
CA ALA A 218 9.96 -10.93 12.32
C ALA A 218 11.47 -11.19 12.49
N VAL A 219 11.89 -11.74 13.65
CA VAL A 219 13.28 -12.15 13.90
C VAL A 219 13.75 -13.17 12.87
N ASN A 220 12.93 -14.20 12.59
CA ASN A 220 13.26 -15.23 11.61
C ASN A 220 13.42 -14.64 10.20
N GLN A 221 12.56 -13.68 9.82
CA GLN A 221 12.67 -12.98 8.54
C GLN A 221 13.96 -12.14 8.45
N ALA A 222 14.31 -11.41 9.51
CA ALA A 222 15.54 -10.62 9.56
C ALA A 222 16.79 -11.52 9.42
N ASN A 223 16.85 -12.62 10.18
CA ASN A 223 17.95 -13.58 10.13
C ASN A 223 18.08 -14.25 8.76
N ALA A 224 16.95 -14.63 8.13
CA ALA A 224 16.95 -15.19 6.79
C ALA A 224 17.50 -14.20 5.75
N MET A 225 17.19 -12.91 5.89
CA MET A 225 17.69 -11.87 5.00
C MET A 225 19.18 -11.59 5.20
N GLN A 226 19.66 -11.56 6.45
CA GLN A 226 21.08 -11.50 6.76
C GLN A 226 21.83 -12.70 6.14
N GLY A 227 21.31 -13.91 6.30
CA GLY A 227 21.89 -15.13 5.73
C GLY A 227 21.98 -15.09 4.20
N ILE A 228 20.96 -14.54 3.52
CA ILE A 228 20.98 -14.34 2.06
C ILE A 228 22.07 -13.35 1.66
N PHE A 229 22.22 -12.23 2.39
CA PHE A 229 23.29 -11.27 2.11
C PHE A 229 24.67 -11.89 2.30
N VAL A 230 24.92 -12.53 3.45
CA VAL A 230 26.18 -13.21 3.76
C VAL A 230 26.52 -14.22 2.67
N ARG A 231 25.56 -15.05 2.26
CA ARG A 231 25.76 -16.02 1.19
C ARG A 231 26.07 -15.36 -0.14
N LEU A 232 25.33 -14.30 -0.53
CA LEU A 232 25.56 -13.64 -1.82
C LEU A 232 26.91 -12.91 -1.84
N TYR A 233 27.23 -12.15 -0.81
CA TYR A 233 28.41 -11.30 -0.77
C TYR A 233 29.71 -12.06 -0.50
N LEU A 234 29.70 -13.03 0.42
CA LEU A 234 30.92 -13.79 0.76
C LEU A 234 31.28 -14.85 -0.29
N THR A 235 30.31 -15.34 -1.07
CA THR A 235 30.58 -16.34 -2.12
C THR A 235 31.09 -15.68 -3.39
N ASP A 236 30.51 -14.55 -3.79
CA ASP A 236 30.90 -13.79 -4.97
C ASP A 236 30.47 -12.32 -4.83
N PRO A 237 31.41 -11.38 -4.60
CA PRO A 237 31.08 -9.96 -4.45
C PRO A 237 30.30 -9.37 -5.64
N ASP A 238 30.49 -9.91 -6.85
CA ASP A 238 29.77 -9.46 -8.05
C ASP A 238 28.39 -10.15 -8.19
N ALA A 239 28.13 -11.26 -7.47
CA ALA A 239 26.80 -11.89 -7.44
C ALA A 239 25.76 -10.97 -6.79
N LEU A 240 26.13 -10.23 -5.73
CA LEU A 240 25.24 -9.24 -5.13
C LEU A 240 24.85 -8.17 -6.16
N LYS A 241 25.84 -7.61 -6.88
CA LYS A 241 25.62 -6.63 -7.95
C LYS A 241 24.71 -7.19 -9.04
N LYS A 242 24.97 -8.41 -9.52
CA LYS A 242 24.16 -9.08 -10.55
C LYS A 242 22.70 -9.28 -10.10
N VAL A 243 22.50 -9.71 -8.87
CA VAL A 243 21.18 -9.98 -8.30
C VAL A 243 20.38 -8.69 -8.09
N VAL A 244 20.99 -7.64 -7.52
CA VAL A 244 20.33 -6.35 -7.29
C VAL A 244 20.00 -5.65 -8.61
N THR A 245 20.97 -5.56 -9.53
CA THR A 245 20.75 -4.91 -10.83
C THR A 245 19.76 -5.70 -11.70
N GLY A 246 19.84 -7.03 -11.72
CA GLY A 246 18.90 -7.87 -12.45
C GLY A 246 17.46 -7.70 -11.95
N ARG A 247 17.24 -7.62 -10.63
CA ARG A 247 15.93 -7.27 -10.08
C ARG A 247 15.51 -5.87 -10.51
N SER A 248 16.38 -4.89 -10.32
CA SER A 248 16.07 -3.50 -10.63
C SER A 248 15.71 -3.29 -12.10
N ASP A 249 16.33 -4.03 -13.04
CA ASP A 249 16.01 -3.97 -14.46
C ASP A 249 14.62 -4.56 -14.77
N SER A 250 14.17 -5.55 -14.00
CA SER A 250 12.86 -6.21 -14.17
C SER A 250 11.71 -5.50 -13.46
N GLU A 251 12.01 -4.51 -12.61
CA GLU A 251 11.00 -3.78 -11.84
C GLU A 251 10.25 -2.77 -12.72
N PRO A 252 8.91 -2.73 -12.68
CA PRO A 252 8.15 -1.71 -13.39
C PRO A 252 8.43 -0.32 -12.80
N ALA A 253 8.22 0.73 -13.60
CA ALA A 253 8.42 2.12 -13.18
C ALA A 253 7.25 2.67 -12.35
N ASP A 254 6.09 2.02 -12.44
CA ASP A 254 4.84 2.40 -11.80
C ASP A 254 3.92 1.20 -11.58
N GLY A 255 2.83 1.44 -10.86
CA GLY A 255 1.74 0.49 -10.63
C GLY A 255 0.40 1.19 -10.54
N LYS A 256 -0.69 0.42 -10.56
CA LYS A 256 -2.06 0.93 -10.46
C LYS A 256 -2.60 0.72 -9.05
N CYS A 257 -2.78 1.80 -8.31
CA CYS A 257 -3.31 1.77 -6.95
C CYS A 257 -4.84 1.83 -7.00
N ASP A 258 -5.50 0.98 -6.21
CA ASP A 258 -6.96 0.87 -6.23
C ASP A 258 -7.64 2.16 -5.74
N ALA A 259 -7.14 2.78 -4.66
CA ALA A 259 -7.55 4.13 -4.30
C ALA A 259 -6.43 4.95 -3.66
N ILE A 260 -6.49 6.27 -3.87
CA ILE A 260 -5.57 7.25 -3.30
C ILE A 260 -6.41 8.36 -2.66
N LEU A 261 -6.27 8.52 -1.35
CA LEU A 261 -6.75 9.71 -0.66
C LEU A 261 -5.67 10.78 -0.77
N PHE A 262 -6.00 11.90 -1.39
CA PHE A 262 -5.01 12.93 -1.75
C PHE A 262 -5.31 14.26 -1.09
N MET A 263 -4.33 15.15 -1.12
CA MET A 263 -4.48 16.57 -0.85
C MET A 263 -4.20 17.38 -2.11
N SER A 264 -4.89 18.50 -2.27
CA SER A 264 -4.66 19.41 -3.38
C SER A 264 -3.98 20.70 -2.90
N ILE A 265 -2.98 21.14 -3.65
CA ILE A 265 -2.28 22.41 -3.42
C ILE A 265 -2.35 23.20 -4.73
N PRO A 266 -2.80 24.47 -4.74
CA PRO A 266 -2.75 25.29 -5.94
C PRO A 266 -1.34 25.31 -6.52
N ASP A 267 -1.21 24.97 -7.79
CA ASP A 267 0.07 24.97 -8.49
C ASP A 267 0.51 26.43 -8.68
N LYS A 268 1.53 26.82 -7.93
CA LYS A 268 2.22 28.10 -8.14
C LYS A 268 3.26 27.93 -9.25
N ALA A 269 2.80 27.56 -10.44
CA ALA A 269 3.50 27.63 -11.73
C ALA A 269 4.79 26.79 -11.97
N TYR A 270 5.16 25.76 -11.19
CA TYR A 270 6.47 25.09 -11.41
C TYR A 270 6.55 23.56 -11.24
N LEU A 271 5.47 22.85 -10.90
CA LEU A 271 5.50 21.39 -10.80
C LEU A 271 4.75 20.77 -11.98
N THR A 272 5.33 20.92 -13.18
CA THR A 272 4.83 20.32 -14.43
C THR A 272 4.58 18.80 -14.29
N ASN A 273 3.76 18.24 -15.19
CA ASN A 273 3.25 16.85 -15.29
C ASN A 273 4.26 15.68 -15.10
N ASN A 274 5.55 15.95 -14.86
CA ASN A 274 6.63 14.97 -14.83
C ASN A 274 7.22 14.71 -13.43
N VAL A 275 6.82 15.45 -12.39
CA VAL A 275 7.51 15.46 -11.09
C VAL A 275 6.66 14.87 -9.95
N GLY A 276 5.33 14.92 -10.07
CA GLY A 276 4.39 14.39 -9.09
C GLY A 276 4.39 12.86 -9.00
N ILE A 277 3.89 12.33 -7.88
CA ILE A 277 3.62 10.89 -7.73
C ILE A 277 2.54 10.40 -8.72
N ILE A 278 1.64 11.31 -9.12
CA ILE A 278 0.40 11.02 -9.84
C ILE A 278 0.46 11.73 -11.20
N ARG A 279 0.14 11.01 -12.27
CA ARG A 279 0.10 11.57 -13.63
C ARG A 279 -1.24 12.25 -13.88
N TYR A 280 -1.24 13.58 -13.97
CA TYR A 280 -2.40 14.34 -14.44
C TYR A 280 -2.26 14.57 -15.94
N GLY A 281 -3.10 13.94 -16.78
CA GLY A 281 -3.07 14.22 -18.22
C GLY A 281 -3.58 13.16 -19.21
N ASP A 282 -3.76 11.90 -18.80
CA ASP A 282 -4.32 10.88 -19.71
C ASP A 282 -5.80 10.61 -19.35
N ILE A 283 -6.61 11.67 -19.28
CA ILE A 283 -8.07 11.53 -19.30
C ILE A 283 -8.50 11.50 -20.77
N SER A 284 -8.23 10.39 -21.45
CA SER A 284 -9.18 9.94 -22.46
C SER A 284 -10.32 9.28 -21.71
N ASN A 285 -11.56 9.67 -22.01
CA ASN A 285 -12.77 9.03 -21.49
C ASN A 285 -12.57 7.51 -21.35
N PRO A 286 -13.04 6.87 -20.27
CA PRO A 286 -13.05 5.42 -20.21
C PRO A 286 -13.91 4.93 -21.38
N SER A 287 -13.27 4.35 -22.40
CA SER A 287 -13.98 3.44 -23.28
C SER A 287 -14.61 2.35 -22.41
N PRO A 288 -15.83 1.90 -22.73
CA PRO A 288 -16.42 0.75 -22.03
C PRO A 288 -15.42 -0.42 -22.05
N PRO A 289 -15.46 -1.31 -21.05
CA PRO A 289 -14.52 -2.40 -20.94
C PRO A 289 -14.62 -3.28 -22.19
N ASP A 290 -13.67 -3.12 -23.10
CA ASP A 290 -13.44 -4.09 -24.14
C ASP A 290 -13.02 -5.39 -23.45
N SER A 291 -13.88 -6.38 -23.66
CA SER A 291 -13.66 -7.79 -23.38
C SER A 291 -12.21 -8.18 -23.61
N ALA A 292 -11.63 -8.87 -22.63
CA ALA A 292 -10.35 -9.52 -22.70
C ALA A 292 -10.09 -10.16 -24.08
N SER A 293 -9.18 -9.56 -24.85
CA SER A 293 -8.50 -10.26 -25.92
C SER A 293 -7.44 -11.15 -25.29
N GLY A 294 -7.85 -12.35 -24.89
CA GLY A 294 -6.96 -13.49 -24.81
C GLY A 294 -6.53 -13.82 -26.24
N ASP A 295 -5.24 -13.65 -26.49
CA ASP A 295 -4.59 -14.02 -27.73
C ASP A 295 -4.38 -15.55 -27.70
N ASP A 296 -5.43 -16.30 -28.06
CA ASP A 296 -5.35 -17.70 -28.47
C ASP A 296 -5.65 -17.75 -29.97
N THR A 297 -4.61 -17.59 -30.77
CA THR A 297 -4.64 -17.89 -32.20
C THR A 297 -4.91 -19.37 -32.43
N ALA A 298 -6.11 -19.71 -32.88
CA ALA A 298 -6.41 -20.97 -33.54
C ALA A 298 -6.02 -20.90 -35.03
N PRO A 299 -5.49 -21.98 -35.64
CA PRO A 299 -5.39 -22.07 -37.08
C PRO A 299 -6.74 -22.53 -37.68
N ASP A 300 -7.29 -21.63 -38.48
CA ASP A 300 -7.94 -21.82 -39.78
C ASP A 300 -8.78 -23.11 -40.02
N GLN A 301 -10.10 -22.93 -40.12
CA GLN A 301 -10.99 -23.87 -40.81
C GLN A 301 -11.30 -23.37 -42.21
N GLY A 302 -11.04 -24.21 -43.21
CA GLY A 302 -11.62 -24.07 -44.54
C GLY A 302 -11.65 -25.40 -45.29
N ALA A 303 -12.81 -26.05 -45.31
CA ALA A 303 -13.50 -26.57 -46.52
C ALA A 303 -14.18 -27.95 -46.38
N VAL A 304 -15.52 -27.91 -46.37
CA VAL A 304 -16.51 -28.65 -47.21
C VAL A 304 -16.32 -30.16 -47.49
N ALA A 305 -17.29 -30.99 -47.04
CA ALA A 305 -18.18 -31.85 -47.86
C ALA A 305 -18.64 -33.16 -47.18
N GLY A 306 -19.97 -33.30 -46.97
CA GLY A 306 -20.78 -34.46 -47.38
C GLY A 306 -20.70 -35.82 -46.63
N PRO A 307 -21.83 -36.57 -46.50
CA PRO A 307 -21.97 -37.72 -45.59
C PRO A 307 -21.84 -39.10 -46.30
N LYS A 308 -21.54 -40.18 -45.54
CA LYS A 308 -22.07 -41.56 -45.72
C LYS A 308 -21.54 -42.58 -44.68
N THR A 309 -22.48 -43.26 -44.01
CA THR A 309 -22.38 -44.57 -43.31
C THR A 309 -22.39 -45.74 -44.33
N PRO A 310 -22.36 -47.04 -43.95
CA PRO A 310 -21.60 -47.78 -42.90
C PRO A 310 -20.98 -49.11 -43.43
N SER A 311 -20.26 -49.86 -42.56
CA SER A 311 -20.33 -51.35 -42.40
C SER A 311 -19.02 -52.17 -42.47
N ALA A 312 -19.01 -53.19 -41.60
CA ALA A 312 -18.26 -54.45 -41.58
C ALA A 312 -16.95 -54.59 -40.77
N LYS A 313 -16.88 -55.73 -40.06
CA LYS A 313 -15.99 -56.21 -38.98
C LYS A 313 -15.36 -57.56 -39.44
N PRO A 314 -14.53 -58.28 -38.64
CA PRO A 314 -13.08 -58.20 -38.32
C PRO A 314 -12.33 -59.48 -38.88
N PRO A 315 -11.18 -60.05 -38.39
CA PRO A 315 -10.29 -59.74 -37.26
C PRO A 315 -8.74 -59.91 -37.47
N SER A 316 -8.00 -59.80 -36.35
CA SER A 316 -6.56 -60.11 -36.07
C SER A 316 -5.58 -58.93 -36.28
N GLY A 317 -4.62 -58.61 -35.39
CA GLY A 317 -4.27 -59.04 -34.04
C GLY A 317 -3.11 -58.19 -33.49
N LYS A 318 -3.03 -58.11 -32.15
CA LYS A 318 -1.88 -57.74 -31.29
C LYS A 318 -1.34 -56.30 -31.30
N GLY A 319 -1.43 -55.65 -30.13
CA GLY A 319 -0.63 -54.48 -29.76
C GLY A 319 -1.23 -53.69 -28.59
N GLN A 320 -0.97 -54.14 -27.36
CA GLN A 320 -1.38 -53.47 -26.12
C GLN A 320 -0.64 -52.13 -25.93
N LYS A 321 -1.39 -51.05 -25.70
CA LYS A 321 -1.18 -50.11 -24.59
C LYS A 321 -2.50 -49.40 -24.29
N SER A 322 -2.96 -49.60 -23.06
CA SER A 322 -4.24 -49.20 -22.49
C SER A 322 -4.28 -47.70 -22.16
N THR A 323 -5.18 -46.98 -22.82
CA THR A 323 -5.94 -45.86 -22.27
C THR A 323 -7.25 -46.41 -21.69
N PRO A 324 -7.78 -45.91 -20.58
CA PRO A 324 -9.19 -46.10 -20.25
C PRO A 324 -10.05 -44.97 -20.85
N GLY A 325 -11.02 -45.34 -21.69
CA GLY A 325 -12.33 -44.67 -21.74
C GLY A 325 -13.09 -44.90 -20.42
N SER A 326 -14.25 -44.30 -20.16
CA SER A 326 -15.42 -44.29 -21.04
C SER A 326 -16.41 -43.16 -20.72
N THR A 327 -16.97 -42.63 -21.81
CA THR A 327 -18.35 -42.17 -22.10
C THR A 327 -19.43 -42.99 -21.34
N GLU A 328 -20.57 -42.47 -20.87
CA GLU A 328 -21.82 -42.12 -21.57
C GLU A 328 -22.78 -41.45 -20.53
N GLU A 329 -23.28 -40.24 -20.78
CA GLU A 329 -24.61 -39.89 -21.33
C GLU A 329 -25.83 -40.02 -20.38
N ILE A 330 -26.34 -38.85 -19.94
CA ILE A 330 -27.72 -38.28 -19.83
C ILE A 330 -28.96 -39.23 -19.79
N PRO A 331 -30.20 -38.83 -19.36
CA PRO A 331 -30.71 -37.70 -18.55
C PRO A 331 -31.80 -38.13 -17.50
N LEU A 332 -32.44 -37.13 -16.87
CA LEU A 332 -33.89 -36.96 -16.65
C LEU A 332 -34.33 -36.73 -15.20
N HIS A 333 -35.10 -35.64 -15.10
CA HIS A 333 -36.05 -35.21 -14.07
C HIS A 333 -36.69 -36.28 -13.16
N VAL A 334 -37.29 -35.73 -12.08
CA VAL A 334 -38.30 -36.31 -11.17
C VAL A 334 -37.63 -36.82 -9.89
N LEU A 335 -37.70 -36.08 -8.78
CA LEU A 335 -38.91 -36.03 -7.96
C LEU A 335 -39.29 -34.61 -7.54
N ARG A 336 -40.51 -34.24 -7.97
CA ARG A 336 -41.34 -33.18 -7.39
C ARG A 336 -41.53 -33.45 -5.89
N ILE A 337 -41.41 -32.40 -5.09
CA ILE A 337 -42.24 -32.26 -3.89
C ILE A 337 -42.86 -30.86 -3.96
N ASN A 338 -44.11 -30.80 -4.44
CA ASN A 338 -45.10 -29.79 -4.04
C ASN A 338 -45.70 -30.30 -2.71
N ASP A 339 -46.20 -29.51 -1.76
CA ASP A 339 -46.68 -28.13 -1.75
C ASP A 339 -46.76 -27.67 -0.28
N LYS A 340 -46.57 -26.36 -0.06
CA LYS A 340 -47.25 -25.48 0.92
C LYS A 340 -47.16 -25.80 2.43
N GLN A 341 -46.48 -24.91 3.16
CA GLN A 341 -47.08 -23.87 4.01
C GLN A 341 -46.03 -23.27 4.95
N LEU A 342 -45.62 -22.02 4.68
CA LEU A 342 -45.35 -20.97 5.67
C LEU A 342 -45.07 -19.68 4.89
N GLU A 343 -46.08 -18.81 4.89
CA GLU A 343 -46.15 -17.55 4.17
C GLU A 343 -45.02 -16.60 4.63
N ASN A 344 -44.34 -15.98 3.66
CA ASN A 344 -43.37 -14.92 3.91
C ASN A 344 -44.08 -13.55 3.78
N PRO A 345 -44.14 -12.72 4.84
CA PRO A 345 -44.88 -11.46 4.86
C PRO A 345 -44.34 -10.35 3.92
N PHE A 346 -43.29 -10.60 3.14
CA PHE A 346 -42.74 -9.63 2.19
C PHE A 346 -43.32 -9.70 0.76
N ALA A 347 -44.35 -10.52 0.52
CA ALA A 347 -44.94 -10.69 -0.82
C ALA A 347 -45.85 -9.53 -1.30
N ALA A 348 -46.05 -8.48 -0.47
CA ALA A 348 -46.97 -7.38 -0.78
C ALA A 348 -46.31 -5.99 -0.78
N ALA A 349 -45.09 -5.88 -1.31
CA ALA A 349 -44.54 -4.58 -1.69
C ALA A 349 -44.68 -4.41 -3.22
N THR A 350 -45.54 -3.48 -3.63
CA THR A 350 -45.62 -3.00 -5.00
C THR A 350 -44.23 -2.55 -5.47
N PRO A 351 -43.72 -3.04 -6.61
CA PRO A 351 -42.47 -2.53 -7.16
C PRO A 351 -42.69 -1.06 -7.54
N GLU A 352 -42.01 -0.15 -6.85
CA GLU A 352 -41.64 1.11 -7.50
C GLU A 352 -40.92 0.75 -8.81
N PRO A 353 -41.18 1.49 -9.91
CA PRO A 353 -40.37 1.33 -11.11
C PRO A 353 -38.90 1.41 -10.68
N PRO A 354 -38.04 0.51 -11.18
CA PRO A 354 -36.66 0.49 -10.75
C PRO A 354 -36.13 1.91 -10.89
N PRO A 355 -35.60 2.53 -9.81
CA PRO A 355 -34.78 3.70 -10.03
C PRO A 355 -33.71 3.25 -11.01
N VAL A 356 -33.67 3.93 -12.17
CA VAL A 356 -32.60 3.79 -13.15
C VAL A 356 -31.31 3.58 -12.38
N PRO A 357 -30.50 2.54 -12.67
CA PRO A 357 -29.25 2.33 -11.95
C PRO A 357 -28.53 3.67 -11.90
N GLN A 358 -28.53 4.30 -10.73
CA GLN A 358 -27.66 5.42 -10.51
C GLN A 358 -26.29 4.78 -10.64
N ASN A 359 -25.66 5.09 -11.76
CA ASN A 359 -24.28 4.79 -12.07
C ASN A 359 -23.45 4.88 -10.78
N GLY A 360 -22.46 4.00 -10.65
CA GLY A 360 -21.55 3.97 -9.50
C GLY A 360 -21.10 5.36 -9.07
N LEU A 361 -20.70 5.48 -7.79
CA LEU A 361 -20.14 6.69 -7.15
C LEU A 361 -19.68 7.72 -8.19
N PRO A 362 -20.26 8.95 -8.20
CA PRO A 362 -20.05 9.90 -9.27
C PRO A 362 -18.55 10.02 -9.56
N ALA A 363 -18.17 9.80 -10.82
CA ALA A 363 -16.78 9.89 -11.24
C ALA A 363 -16.23 11.24 -10.78
N LEU A 364 -15.10 11.22 -10.08
CA LEU A 364 -14.48 12.42 -9.55
C LEU A 364 -14.25 13.40 -10.72
N ASP A 365 -14.87 14.58 -10.64
CA ASP A 365 -14.60 15.64 -11.59
C ASP A 365 -13.24 16.28 -11.27
N LEU A 366 -12.20 15.72 -11.87
CA LEU A 366 -10.83 16.21 -11.71
C LEU A 366 -10.65 17.64 -12.24
N THR A 367 -11.58 18.17 -13.06
CA THR A 367 -11.50 19.56 -13.51
C THR A 367 -11.57 20.57 -12.37
N LEU A 368 -12.16 20.19 -11.22
CA LEU A 368 -12.14 20.95 -9.97
C LEU A 368 -10.72 21.23 -9.45
N PHE A 369 -9.76 20.40 -9.83
CA PHE A 369 -8.36 20.50 -9.44
C PHE A 369 -7.44 20.93 -10.58
N LYS A 370 -8.00 21.52 -11.64
CA LYS A 370 -7.19 22.07 -12.74
C LYS A 370 -6.25 23.14 -12.19
N GLY A 371 -4.94 22.97 -12.43
CA GLY A 371 -3.91 23.86 -11.88
C GLY A 371 -3.64 23.62 -10.40
N HIS A 372 -3.95 22.43 -9.87
CA HIS A 372 -3.53 21.99 -8.54
C HIS A 372 -2.58 20.79 -8.66
N LEU A 373 -1.70 20.67 -7.66
CA LEU A 373 -0.88 19.51 -7.41
C LEU A 373 -1.63 18.56 -6.50
N LEU A 374 -1.82 17.34 -6.98
CA LEU A 374 -2.48 16.27 -6.23
C LEU A 374 -1.41 15.40 -5.58
N LEU A 375 -1.33 15.47 -4.26
CA LEU A 375 -0.32 14.77 -3.48
C LEU A 375 -1.00 13.68 -2.65
N PRO A 376 -0.56 12.42 -2.77
CA PRO A 376 -1.16 11.33 -2.01
C PRO A 376 -0.89 11.53 -0.53
N HIS A 377 -1.89 11.20 0.29
CA HIS A 377 -1.78 11.17 1.74
C HIS A 377 -1.91 9.73 2.25
N VAL A 378 -2.87 8.98 1.71
CA VAL A 378 -3.12 7.58 2.05
C VAL A 378 -3.36 6.80 0.78
N THR A 379 -2.77 5.61 0.67
CA THR A 379 -3.01 4.67 -0.43
C THR A 379 -3.92 3.53 0.04
N ALA A 380 -4.67 2.92 -0.87
CA ALA A 380 -5.50 1.77 -0.58
C ALA A 380 -5.30 0.67 -1.62
N GLU A 381 -5.25 -0.55 -1.13
CA GLU A 381 -5.12 -1.77 -1.93
C GLU A 381 -6.15 -2.79 -1.45
N TYR A 382 -6.97 -3.27 -2.38
CA TYR A 382 -8.06 -4.19 -2.11
C TYR A 382 -7.73 -5.58 -2.63
N LYS A 383 -8.23 -6.59 -1.92
CA LYS A 383 -8.24 -7.98 -2.39
C LYS A 383 -9.57 -8.65 -2.06
N LYS A 384 -9.91 -9.66 -2.86
CA LYS A 384 -11.10 -10.50 -2.69
C LYS A 384 -11.15 -11.19 -1.32
N HIS A 385 -12.35 -11.52 -0.86
CA HIS A 385 -12.59 -12.37 0.33
C HIS A 385 -11.84 -13.71 0.33
N ALA A 386 -11.62 -14.30 -0.84
CA ALA A 386 -10.94 -15.59 -0.99
C ALA A 386 -9.40 -15.47 -0.98
N HIS A 387 -8.86 -14.26 -0.92
CA HIS A 387 -7.42 -14.03 -0.88
C HIS A 387 -6.92 -13.88 0.55
N SER A 388 -5.68 -14.30 0.78
CA SER A 388 -5.01 -14.01 2.05
C SER A 388 -4.67 -12.53 2.14
N GLU A 389 -4.77 -11.99 3.35
CA GLU A 389 -4.36 -10.62 3.70
C GLU A 389 -2.92 -10.32 3.25
N SER A 390 -2.04 -11.34 3.24
CA SER A 390 -0.67 -11.26 2.76
C SER A 390 -0.52 -10.85 1.29
N LYS A 391 -1.55 -11.06 0.44
CA LYS A 391 -1.51 -10.63 -0.97
C LYS A 391 -1.65 -9.11 -1.11
N ALA A 392 -2.52 -8.49 -0.32
CA ALA A 392 -2.70 -7.03 -0.32
C ALA A 392 -1.46 -6.33 0.26
N LEU A 393 -0.82 -6.92 1.28
CA LEU A 393 0.36 -6.36 1.94
C LEU A 393 1.51 -6.06 0.97
N ASN A 394 1.79 -6.91 -0.02
CA ASN A 394 2.91 -6.69 -0.92
C ASN A 394 2.74 -5.43 -1.79
N GLN A 395 1.54 -5.21 -2.35
CA GLN A 395 1.28 -4.02 -3.16
C GLN A 395 1.14 -2.77 -2.28
N GLY A 396 0.44 -2.88 -1.14
CA GLY A 396 0.33 -1.80 -0.16
C GLY A 396 1.68 -1.30 0.35
N ARG A 397 2.65 -2.18 0.61
CA ARG A 397 4.04 -1.80 0.95
C ARG A 397 4.67 -0.94 -0.12
N VAL A 398 4.59 -1.39 -1.38
CA VAL A 398 5.23 -0.70 -2.51
C VAL A 398 4.65 0.71 -2.66
N TYR A 399 3.32 0.85 -2.57
CA TYR A 399 2.67 2.16 -2.67
C TYR A 399 3.05 3.07 -1.51
N LEU A 400 3.02 2.55 -0.29
CA LEU A 400 3.39 3.31 0.90
C LEU A 400 4.86 3.77 0.87
N ILE A 401 5.77 2.90 0.44
CA ILE A 401 7.20 3.23 0.27
C ILE A 401 7.38 4.29 -0.82
N SER A 402 6.57 4.25 -1.89
CA SER A 402 6.57 5.26 -2.95
C SER A 402 6.17 6.63 -2.42
N VAL A 403 5.09 6.69 -1.62
CA VAL A 403 4.64 7.92 -0.94
C VAL A 403 5.74 8.48 -0.05
N VAL A 404 6.29 7.66 0.86
CA VAL A 404 7.37 8.09 1.78
C VAL A 404 8.61 8.58 1.01
N SER A 405 9.00 7.89 -0.06
CA SER A 405 10.18 8.25 -0.85
C SER A 405 10.04 9.59 -1.56
N PHE A 406 8.86 9.87 -2.12
CA PHE A 406 8.56 11.17 -2.70
C PHE A 406 8.57 12.29 -1.67
N TYR A 407 7.90 12.13 -0.53
CA TYR A 407 7.90 13.17 0.50
C TYR A 407 9.30 13.38 1.08
N ALA A 408 10.09 12.32 1.20
CA ALA A 408 11.51 12.44 1.54
C ALA A 408 12.29 13.25 0.49
N ALA A 409 11.99 13.10 -0.80
CA ALA A 409 12.59 13.90 -1.86
C ALA A 409 12.13 15.37 -1.83
N LEU A 410 10.91 15.65 -1.34
CA LEU A 410 10.45 17.00 -0.97
C LEU A 410 11.14 17.54 0.30
N GLY A 411 11.92 16.72 1.01
CA GLY A 411 12.55 17.09 2.28
C GLY A 411 11.62 17.03 3.49
N ILE A 412 10.53 16.25 3.39
CA ILE A 412 9.62 15.89 4.47
C ILE A 412 9.97 14.48 4.95
N VAL A 413 10.53 14.41 6.15
CA VAL A 413 11.07 13.22 6.80
C VAL A 413 10.60 13.18 8.25
N ASP A 414 10.76 12.05 8.93
CA ASP A 414 10.28 11.80 10.30
C ASP A 414 8.76 11.92 10.50
N ARG A 415 8.00 12.08 9.41
CA ARG A 415 6.54 12.14 9.37
C ARG A 415 5.93 10.80 8.95
N PRO A 416 4.86 10.32 9.62
CA PRO A 416 4.17 9.11 9.20
C PRO A 416 3.29 9.33 7.97
N PHE A 417 3.23 8.30 7.12
CA PHE A 417 2.28 8.14 6.02
C PHE A 417 1.59 6.79 6.15
N TYR A 418 0.43 6.63 5.52
CA TYR A 418 -0.46 5.49 5.79
C TYR A 418 -0.89 4.77 4.51
N SER A 419 -1.20 3.48 4.65
CA SER A 419 -1.85 2.71 3.59
C SER A 419 -2.92 1.78 4.18
N LEU A 420 -4.09 1.76 3.57
CA LEU A 420 -5.10 0.74 3.80
C LEU A 420 -4.78 -0.49 2.95
N VAL A 421 -4.81 -1.67 3.55
CA VAL A 421 -4.78 -2.96 2.84
C VAL A 421 -5.98 -3.79 3.26
N THR A 422 -6.70 -4.38 2.30
CA THR A 422 -7.92 -5.14 2.61
C THR A 422 -7.94 -6.53 2.00
N ALA A 423 -8.68 -7.42 2.65
CA ALA A 423 -9.10 -8.73 2.14
C ALA A 423 -10.59 -8.92 2.46
N GLY A 424 -11.45 -8.62 1.48
CA GLY A 424 -12.88 -8.54 1.71
C GLY A 424 -13.24 -7.42 2.69
N ASN A 425 -13.97 -7.74 3.76
CA ASN A 425 -14.41 -6.77 4.77
C ASN A 425 -13.35 -6.48 5.85
N ARG A 426 -12.23 -7.20 5.85
CA ARG A 426 -11.14 -6.97 6.79
C ARG A 426 -10.11 -6.05 6.17
N GLY A 427 -9.71 -5.03 6.91
CA GLY A 427 -8.71 -4.07 6.50
C GLY A 427 -7.76 -3.75 7.63
N ALA A 428 -6.50 -3.46 7.27
CA ALA A 428 -5.50 -3.00 8.21
C ALA A 428 -4.88 -1.69 7.72
N ILE A 429 -4.52 -0.82 8.66
CA ILE A 429 -3.82 0.43 8.37
C ILE A 429 -2.33 0.20 8.62
N LEU A 430 -1.54 0.31 7.56
CA LEU A 430 -0.09 0.33 7.63
C LEU A 430 0.39 1.75 7.87
N MET A 431 1.56 1.90 8.49
CA MET A 431 2.23 3.19 8.65
C MET A 431 3.69 3.06 8.21
N ALA A 432 4.23 4.09 7.56
CA ALA A 432 5.66 4.17 7.26
C ALA A 432 6.19 5.61 7.37
N TRP A 433 7.48 5.75 7.61
CA TRP A 433 8.18 7.03 7.61
C TRP A 433 9.65 6.84 7.26
N LYS A 434 10.31 7.90 6.78
CA LYS A 434 11.76 7.93 6.62
C LYS A 434 12.39 8.61 7.84
N SER A 435 13.11 7.85 8.65
CA SER A 435 13.73 8.37 9.87
C SER A 435 15.07 9.03 9.59
N THR A 436 15.32 10.18 10.21
CA THR A 436 16.64 10.83 10.21
C THR A 436 17.39 10.68 11.53
N LYS A 437 16.76 10.06 12.54
CA LYS A 437 17.31 9.92 13.90
C LYS A 437 18.53 9.01 13.96
N GLU A 438 18.74 8.18 12.95
CA GLU A 438 19.94 7.34 12.78
C GLU A 438 21.23 8.13 12.53
N LYS A 439 21.14 9.37 12.04
CA LYS A 439 22.31 10.17 11.64
C LYS A 439 23.22 10.56 12.81
N ILE A 440 22.78 10.43 14.05
CA ILE A 440 23.45 11.05 15.20
C ILE A 440 24.60 10.20 15.74
N THR A 441 24.68 8.90 15.44
CA THR A 441 25.70 8.03 16.05
C THR A 441 26.70 7.37 15.08
N ASP A 442 26.31 7.03 13.84
CA ASP A 442 27.09 6.05 13.04
C ASP A 442 27.32 6.40 11.53
N ASN A 443 27.12 7.65 11.07
CA ASN A 443 27.23 8.00 9.63
C ASN A 443 26.33 7.15 8.70
N ARG A 444 25.22 6.60 9.20
CA ARG A 444 24.28 5.78 8.42
C ARG A 444 23.32 6.67 7.62
N GLU A 445 22.94 6.21 6.43
CA GLU A 445 21.91 6.88 5.63
C GLU A 445 20.52 6.65 6.26
N PRO A 446 19.62 7.66 6.20
CA PRO A 446 18.23 7.54 6.64
C PRO A 446 17.49 6.31 6.11
N GLN A 447 16.97 5.50 7.02
CA GLN A 447 16.15 4.32 6.75
C GLN A 447 14.65 4.66 6.67
N ILE A 448 13.92 3.91 5.85
CA ILE A 448 12.45 3.88 5.87
C ILE A 448 12.01 2.74 6.79
N TYR A 449 11.16 3.03 7.78
CA TYR A 449 10.47 2.00 8.55
C TYR A 449 9.06 1.83 8.04
N ILE A 450 8.58 0.59 8.02
CA ILE A 450 7.19 0.24 7.75
C ILE A 450 6.64 -0.64 8.88
N MET A 451 5.60 -0.13 9.54
CA MET A 451 4.86 -0.83 10.59
C MET A 451 3.69 -1.57 9.95
N GLU A 452 3.79 -2.90 9.97
CA GLU A 452 2.87 -3.80 9.24
C GLU A 452 2.53 -5.08 10.00
N ARG A 453 3.11 -5.27 11.19
CA ARG A 453 2.83 -6.40 12.09
C ARG A 453 2.19 -5.87 13.35
N ASN A 454 1.23 -6.61 13.89
CA ASN A 454 0.43 -6.20 15.05
C ASN A 454 -0.30 -4.86 14.85
N VAL A 455 -0.60 -4.51 13.59
CA VAL A 455 -1.33 -3.27 13.25
C VAL A 455 -2.82 -3.40 13.56
N CYS A 456 -3.51 -2.27 13.65
CA CYS A 456 -4.95 -2.24 13.87
C CYS A 456 -5.66 -2.82 12.62
N MET A 457 -6.30 -3.96 12.82
CA MET A 457 -7.16 -4.61 11.84
C MET A 457 -8.61 -4.40 12.24
N MET A 458 -9.46 -4.10 11.26
CA MET A 458 -10.88 -3.81 11.44
C MET A 458 -11.69 -4.59 10.41
N ASP A 459 -12.80 -5.18 10.84
CA ASP A 459 -13.82 -5.82 10.00
C ASP A 459 -15.01 -4.86 9.82
N ILE A 460 -15.13 -4.25 8.65
CA ILE A 460 -16.18 -3.24 8.40
C ILE A 460 -17.59 -3.83 8.32
N SER A 461 -17.75 -5.16 8.41
CA SER A 461 -19.07 -5.79 8.61
C SER A 461 -19.56 -5.71 10.07
N ASN A 462 -18.67 -5.35 11.00
CA ASN A 462 -19.02 -5.04 12.38
C ASN A 462 -19.26 -3.51 12.49
N PRO A 463 -20.45 -3.05 12.92
CA PRO A 463 -20.74 -1.63 13.07
C PRO A 463 -19.74 -0.86 13.95
N LEU A 464 -19.23 -1.49 15.02
CA LEU A 464 -18.25 -0.87 15.92
C LEU A 464 -16.91 -0.64 15.22
N GLU A 465 -16.46 -1.62 14.44
CA GLU A 465 -15.18 -1.54 13.72
C GLU A 465 -15.28 -0.66 12.48
N ALA A 466 -16.44 -0.61 11.80
CA ALA A 466 -16.73 0.38 10.77
C ALA A 466 -16.72 1.81 11.34
N PHE A 467 -17.32 2.01 12.53
CA PHE A 467 -17.25 3.27 13.27
C PHE A 467 -15.82 3.64 13.65
N HIS A 468 -15.04 2.66 14.10
CA HIS A 468 -13.64 2.85 14.42
C HIS A 468 -12.86 3.32 13.18
N PHE A 469 -13.01 2.63 12.05
CA PHE A 469 -12.35 3.00 10.81
C PHE A 469 -12.76 4.38 10.31
N ALA A 470 -14.05 4.71 10.35
CA ALA A 470 -14.55 6.04 9.99
C ALA A 470 -13.90 7.15 10.84
N THR A 471 -13.70 6.90 12.14
CA THR A 471 -12.99 7.83 13.02
C THR A 471 -11.53 8.02 12.59
N VAL A 472 -10.85 6.95 12.18
CA VAL A 472 -9.47 7.05 11.67
C VAL A 472 -9.42 7.88 10.39
N LEU A 473 -10.38 7.73 9.47
CA LEU A 473 -10.44 8.54 8.25
C LEU A 473 -10.60 10.04 8.53
N ILE A 474 -11.41 10.41 9.53
CA ILE A 474 -11.59 11.80 9.92
C ILE A 474 -10.28 12.36 10.48
N ARG A 475 -9.58 11.62 11.34
CA ARG A 475 -8.29 12.05 11.90
C ARG A 475 -7.19 12.14 10.85
N LEU A 476 -7.15 11.21 9.90
CA LEU A 476 -6.26 11.30 8.75
C LEU A 476 -6.56 12.57 7.94
N ARG A 477 -7.83 12.94 7.81
CA ARG A 477 -8.19 14.21 7.14
C ARG A 477 -7.71 15.43 7.93
N GLU A 478 -7.74 15.40 9.26
CA GLU A 478 -7.18 16.46 10.08
C GLU A 478 -5.65 16.53 9.96
N ASP A 479 -4.96 15.39 10.00
CA ASP A 479 -3.50 15.30 9.83
C ASP A 479 -3.05 15.85 8.47
N GLN A 480 -3.84 15.62 7.43
CA GLN A 480 -3.61 16.16 6.09
C GLN A 480 -3.52 17.69 6.07
N LYS A 481 -4.23 18.41 6.95
CA LYS A 481 -4.15 19.88 7.04
C LYS A 481 -2.75 20.32 7.46
N THR A 482 -2.18 19.67 8.47
CA THR A 482 -0.81 19.91 8.93
C THR A 482 0.20 19.57 7.84
N LEU A 483 0.03 18.42 7.15
CA LEU A 483 0.88 18.03 6.02
C LEU A 483 0.86 19.07 4.90
N ARG A 484 -0.31 19.63 4.60
CA ARG A 484 -0.47 20.65 3.56
C ARG A 484 0.36 21.89 3.87
N GLU A 485 0.36 22.36 5.11
CA GLU A 485 1.18 23.50 5.55
C GLU A 485 2.68 23.21 5.44
N GLU A 486 3.10 22.01 5.85
CA GLU A 486 4.49 21.57 5.72
C GLU A 486 4.95 21.53 4.26
N VAL A 487 4.14 20.99 3.36
CA VAL A 487 4.45 20.93 1.93
C VAL A 487 4.51 22.34 1.33
N ILE A 488 3.55 23.22 1.62
CA ILE A 488 3.57 24.60 1.12
C ILE A 488 4.85 25.31 1.55
N LYS A 489 5.31 25.08 2.79
CA LYS A 489 6.56 25.63 3.30
C LYS A 489 7.79 25.07 2.56
N LYS A 490 7.79 23.79 2.20
CA LYS A 490 8.89 23.13 1.48
C LYS A 490 8.94 23.49 0.00
N LEU A 491 7.79 23.64 -0.64
CA LEU A 491 7.63 24.12 -2.02
C LEU A 491 7.78 25.65 -2.13
N GLY A 492 8.59 26.26 -1.26
CA GLY A 492 8.90 27.68 -1.32
C GLY A 492 9.61 28.08 -2.64
N PRO A 493 9.88 29.38 -2.83
CA PRO A 493 10.45 29.90 -4.08
C PRO A 493 11.80 29.27 -4.48
N ASP A 494 12.56 28.76 -3.51
CA ASP A 494 13.88 28.15 -3.73
C ASP A 494 13.83 26.62 -3.94
N PHE A 495 12.64 26.05 -4.15
CA PHE A 495 12.49 24.60 -4.28
C PHE A 495 13.10 24.08 -5.60
N ASP A 496 14.06 23.15 -5.47
CA ASP A 496 14.72 22.50 -6.60
C ASP A 496 13.85 21.37 -7.18
N VAL A 497 13.12 21.71 -8.24
CA VAL A 497 12.22 20.79 -8.97
C VAL A 497 13.01 19.67 -9.68
N GLU A 498 14.21 19.95 -10.17
CA GLU A 498 15.02 18.93 -10.88
C GLU A 498 15.49 17.85 -9.93
N LYS A 499 15.84 18.22 -8.69
CA LYS A 499 16.17 17.26 -7.63
C LYS A 499 15.01 16.37 -7.28
N LEU A 500 13.78 16.88 -7.32
CA LEU A 500 12.58 16.07 -7.08
C LEU A 500 12.43 15.00 -8.17
N ALA A 501 12.64 15.28 -9.45
CA ALA A 501 12.48 14.27 -10.51
C ALA A 501 13.34 13.00 -10.32
N ARG A 502 14.44 13.08 -9.55
CA ARG A 502 15.40 11.99 -9.34
C ARG A 502 14.92 10.86 -8.41
N TRP A 503 13.84 11.06 -7.65
CA TRP A 503 13.35 10.03 -6.71
C TRP A 503 12.75 8.82 -7.41
N ARG A 504 12.31 8.98 -8.67
CA ARG A 504 11.55 7.97 -9.42
C ARG A 504 12.45 6.89 -10.01
N LYS A 505 11.89 5.68 -10.16
CA LYS A 505 12.52 4.58 -10.90
C LYS A 505 12.89 4.96 -12.33
N LEU A 506 12.10 5.81 -12.99
CA LEU A 506 12.39 6.29 -14.34
C LEU A 506 13.69 7.09 -14.43
N ALA A 507 14.11 7.75 -13.35
CA ALA A 507 15.37 8.48 -13.28
C ALA A 507 16.59 7.58 -13.00
N GLN A 508 16.37 6.26 -12.88
CA GLN A 508 17.46 5.31 -12.64
C GLN A 508 18.25 5.10 -13.95
N PRO A 509 19.58 5.30 -13.94
CA PRO A 509 20.42 5.18 -15.13
C PRO A 509 20.34 3.76 -15.70
N SER A 510 20.15 3.66 -17.01
CA SER A 510 20.21 2.37 -17.68
C SER A 510 21.65 1.87 -17.79
N LYS A 511 21.84 0.57 -17.99
CA LYS A 511 23.16 -0.02 -18.30
C LYS A 511 23.84 0.63 -19.51
N ALA A 512 23.08 1.23 -20.43
CA ALA A 512 23.61 1.92 -21.61
C ALA A 512 24.09 3.34 -21.28
N ASP A 513 23.41 4.04 -20.36
CA ASP A 513 23.76 5.40 -19.94
C ASP A 513 25.06 5.42 -19.17
N VAL A 514 25.24 4.46 -18.25
CA VAL A 514 26.48 4.31 -17.47
C VAL A 514 27.67 3.96 -18.36
N LYS A 515 27.46 3.12 -19.40
CA LYS A 515 28.51 2.82 -20.39
C LYS A 515 28.89 4.04 -21.22
N LYS A 516 27.92 4.90 -21.57
CA LYS A 516 28.18 6.16 -22.29
C LYS A 516 28.92 7.18 -21.43
N GLU A 517 28.54 7.34 -20.15
CA GLU A 517 29.25 8.24 -19.23
C GLU A 517 30.67 7.77 -18.92
N ALA A 518 30.87 6.46 -18.68
CA ALA A 518 32.21 5.89 -18.48
C ALA A 518 33.11 6.05 -19.73
N ALA A 519 32.53 5.92 -20.94
CA ALA A 519 33.25 6.17 -22.19
C ALA A 519 33.55 7.67 -22.41
N ALA A 520 32.68 8.57 -21.96
CA ALA A 520 32.89 10.01 -22.01
C ALA A 520 33.94 10.50 -20.99
N ALA A 521 33.98 9.89 -19.80
CA ALA A 521 34.98 10.17 -18.77
C ALA A 521 36.38 9.69 -19.20
N LYS A 522 36.49 8.49 -19.80
CA LYS A 522 37.76 7.99 -20.38
C LYS A 522 38.27 8.80 -21.57
N LYS A 523 37.42 9.54 -22.27
CA LYS A 523 37.83 10.49 -23.32
C LYS A 523 38.29 11.84 -22.77
N LYS A 524 38.11 12.13 -21.48
CA LYS A 524 38.50 13.39 -20.83
C LYS A 524 39.81 13.31 -20.06
N GLU A 525 40.43 12.14 -19.91
CA GLU A 525 41.82 12.05 -19.43
C GLU A 525 42.80 12.38 -20.58
N PRO A 526 43.62 13.44 -20.47
CA PRO A 526 44.64 13.71 -21.47
C PRO A 526 45.76 12.67 -21.35
N SER A 527 46.10 12.06 -22.47
CA SER A 527 47.21 11.12 -22.63
C SER A 527 48.55 11.77 -22.26
N ALA A 528 48.97 11.64 -21.00
CA ALA A 528 50.33 11.96 -20.60
C ALA A 528 51.25 10.78 -20.96
N GLN A 529 51.56 10.63 -22.24
CA GLN A 529 52.66 9.80 -22.70
C GLN A 529 53.25 10.40 -23.98
N GLY A 530 54.41 11.05 -23.84
CA GLY A 530 55.22 11.45 -24.97
C GLY A 530 56.07 12.69 -24.73
N LYS A 531 57.22 12.52 -24.07
CA LYS A 531 58.47 13.17 -24.50
C LYS A 531 59.67 12.50 -23.85
N LYS A 532 60.29 11.59 -24.62
CA LYS A 532 61.72 11.28 -24.54
C LYS A 532 62.50 12.58 -24.70
N SER A 533 63.47 12.84 -23.82
CA SER A 533 64.61 13.68 -24.15
C SER A 533 65.89 12.87 -23.92
N THR A 534 66.70 12.86 -24.95
CA THR A 534 68.07 12.33 -25.06
C THR A 534 69.05 13.50 -25.00
N ALA A 535 70.31 13.17 -24.69
CA ALA A 535 71.52 14.01 -24.60
C ALA A 535 71.70 14.69 -23.23
N GLY A 536 72.88 14.74 -22.63
CA GLY A 536 74.25 14.47 -23.09
C GLY A 536 75.20 15.03 -22.02
N ALA A 537 76.43 14.53 -21.99
CA ALA A 537 77.42 14.64 -20.92
C ALA A 537 78.09 16.02 -20.71
N ASP A 538 78.96 16.03 -19.67
CA ASP A 538 80.01 16.99 -19.27
C ASP A 538 79.59 18.06 -18.23
N GLY A 539 80.26 18.30 -17.09
CA GLY A 539 81.47 17.72 -16.49
C GLY A 539 81.89 18.53 -15.25
N ALA A 540 82.53 17.83 -14.29
CA ALA A 540 83.54 18.26 -13.31
C ALA A 540 83.26 19.20 -12.09
N SER A 541 83.66 18.67 -10.92
CA SER A 541 84.18 19.30 -9.68
C SER A 541 83.23 20.18 -8.84
N ASP A 542 83.19 20.11 -7.50
CA ASP A 542 84.28 19.90 -6.53
C ASP A 542 83.73 19.53 -5.13
N HIS A 543 84.63 19.04 -4.27
CA HIS A 543 84.60 18.72 -2.83
C HIS A 543 83.52 19.38 -1.92
N THR A 544 83.08 18.85 -0.76
CA THR A 544 83.81 18.20 0.35
C THR A 544 82.81 17.64 1.38
N HIS A 545 83.22 16.61 2.11
CA HIS A 545 82.62 16.13 3.37
C HIS A 545 82.64 17.19 4.47
N HIS A 546 81.56 17.27 5.25
CA HIS A 546 81.60 17.15 6.70
C HIS A 546 80.29 16.63 7.28
#